data_AF-A0A8E0IEW9-F1
#
_entry.id   AF-A0A8E0IEW9-F1
#
_cell.length_a   1.000
_cell.length_b   1.000
_cell.length_c   1.000
_cell.angle_alpha   90.00
_cell.angle_beta   90.00
_cell.angle_gamma   90.00
#
_symmetry.space_group_name_H-M   'P 1'
#
loop_
_entity.id
_entity.type
_entity.pdbx_description
1 polymer ?
#
loop_
_entity_poly.entity_id
_entity_poly.type
_entity_poly.pdbx_seq_one_letter_code
_entity_poly.pdbx_strand_id
1 'polypeptide(L)'
;MTHSKHKFTFIEKSSAYQKKYFQFPQVLLYGEKYKSLSDSAKIAYMVLQSRLDYSLKNNWIDESNHVYFIFTNQELKSLMHWSNDKLRKVKSDLINANLLYQEVVGFNPKTGKNEPNRLYLSELDVSATDVYLKAFEPNEDVKTHTQYGEPKIGRPQETVQTTENSGKPKIGRPRHKNSSEAEPLENSGKPKIGHD
;
A
#
# COMPACT_ATOMS: atom_id res chain seq x y z
N MET A 1 -53.66 -2.36 -3.44
CA MET A 1 -52.38 -1.61 -3.48
C MET A 1 -51.55 -1.97 -2.24
N THR A 2 -50.62 -2.91 -2.36
CA THR A 2 -49.72 -3.32 -1.28
C THR A 2 -48.59 -2.32 -1.11
N HIS A 3 -48.64 -1.52 -0.04
CA HIS A 3 -47.58 -0.57 0.29
C HIS A 3 -46.37 -1.34 0.84
N SER A 4 -45.27 -1.38 0.09
CA SER A 4 -44.00 -1.94 0.56
C SER A 4 -43.44 -1.04 1.68
N LYS A 5 -43.55 -1.49 2.93
CA LYS A 5 -42.89 -0.82 4.05
C LYS A 5 -41.38 -1.00 3.90
N HIS A 6 -40.68 0.04 3.45
CA HIS A 6 -39.22 0.05 3.38
C HIS A 6 -38.63 -0.29 4.76
N LYS A 7 -37.96 -1.44 4.85
CA LYS A 7 -37.31 -1.90 6.08
C LYS A 7 -36.04 -1.08 6.31
N PHE A 8 -36.05 -0.22 7.33
CA PHE A 8 -34.86 0.53 7.74
C PHE A 8 -33.80 -0.44 8.29
N THR A 9 -32.54 -0.19 7.95
CA THR A 9 -31.39 -0.99 8.40
C THR A 9 -30.50 -0.15 9.32
N PHE A 10 -30.48 -0.49 10.60
CA PHE A 10 -29.61 0.16 11.58
C PHE A 10 -28.14 -0.27 11.39
N ILE A 11 -27.20 0.59 11.81
CA ILE A 11 -25.78 0.22 11.83
C ILE A 11 -25.49 -0.47 13.15
N GLU A 12 -25.41 -1.80 13.12
CA GLU A 12 -25.03 -2.60 14.29
C GLU A 12 -23.66 -2.21 14.82
N LYS A 13 -23.46 -2.34 16.14
CA LYS A 13 -22.20 -1.96 16.83
C LYS A 13 -20.97 -2.65 16.21
N SER A 14 -21.11 -3.89 15.76
CA SER A 14 -20.07 -4.64 15.03
C SER A 14 -19.74 -4.00 13.66
N SER A 15 -20.76 -3.61 12.90
CA SER A 15 -20.60 -2.91 11.62
C SER A 15 -20.01 -1.50 11.79
N ALA A 16 -20.31 -0.81 12.90
CA ALA A 16 -19.72 0.49 13.21
C ALA A 16 -18.19 0.43 13.37
N TYR A 17 -17.62 -0.68 13.86
CA TYR A 17 -16.17 -0.87 13.89
C TYR A 17 -15.59 -1.17 12.49
N GLN A 18 -16.29 -1.96 11.66
CA GLN A 18 -15.89 -2.23 10.26
C GLN A 18 -15.87 -0.97 9.39
N LYS A 19 -16.61 0.07 9.77
CA LYS A 19 -16.65 1.38 9.10
C LYS A 19 -15.53 2.33 9.55
N LYS A 20 -14.57 1.89 10.37
CA LYS A 20 -13.35 2.65 10.67
C LYS A 20 -12.26 2.28 9.67
N TYR A 21 -11.90 3.25 8.82
CA TYR A 21 -10.82 3.17 7.86
C TYR A 21 -9.95 4.43 7.96
N PHE A 22 -8.70 4.31 7.51
CA PHE A 22 -7.87 5.48 7.21
C PHE A 22 -8.17 5.93 5.78
N GLN A 23 -8.26 7.25 5.55
CA GLN A 23 -8.32 7.78 4.19
C GLN A 23 -6.92 7.74 3.58
N PHE A 24 -6.79 7.28 2.34
CA PHE A 24 -5.55 7.33 1.57
C PHE A 24 -5.63 8.49 0.55
N PRO A 25 -4.88 9.58 0.74
CA PRO A 25 -4.82 10.66 -0.25
C PRO A 25 -4.11 10.21 -1.53
N GLN A 26 -4.80 10.23 -2.67
CA GLN A 26 -4.29 9.71 -3.96
C GLN A 26 -3.00 10.40 -4.42
N VAL A 27 -2.80 11.68 -4.05
CA VAL A 27 -1.57 12.44 -4.30
C VAL A 27 -0.31 11.80 -3.68
N LEU A 28 -0.43 11.02 -2.59
CA LEU A 28 0.70 10.26 -2.03
C LEU A 28 1.10 9.06 -2.90
N LEU A 29 0.22 8.58 -3.78
CA LEU A 29 0.51 7.46 -4.69
C LEU A 29 1.10 7.96 -6.02
N TYR A 30 0.60 9.09 -6.53
CA TYR A 30 0.89 9.54 -7.90
C TYR A 30 1.66 10.86 -8.01
N GLY A 31 1.61 11.73 -6.99
CA GLY A 31 2.21 13.05 -7.08
C GLY A 31 3.74 13.00 -7.02
N GLU A 32 4.42 13.67 -7.96
CA GLU A 32 5.88 13.57 -8.13
C GLU A 32 6.63 13.99 -6.85
N LYS A 33 6.11 14.97 -6.10
CA LYS A 33 6.63 15.41 -4.79
C LYS A 33 6.70 14.30 -3.74
N TYR A 34 5.81 13.29 -3.84
CA TYR A 34 5.63 12.21 -2.86
C TYR A 34 6.01 10.82 -3.39
N LYS A 35 6.45 10.75 -4.65
CA LYS A 35 6.90 9.55 -5.35
C LYS A 35 8.08 8.85 -4.66
N SER A 36 8.94 9.61 -4.00
CA SER A 36 10.11 9.13 -3.24
C SER A 36 9.81 8.71 -1.79
N LEU A 37 8.61 8.97 -1.26
CA LEU A 37 8.24 8.53 0.09
C LEU A 37 8.14 7.01 0.15
N SER A 38 8.67 6.41 1.22
CA SER A 38 8.43 4.99 1.50
C SER A 38 6.95 4.72 1.80
N ASP A 39 6.45 3.53 1.47
CA ASP A 39 5.04 3.18 1.78
C ASP A 39 4.75 3.24 3.29
N SER A 40 5.77 2.99 4.11
CA SER A 40 5.66 3.15 5.56
C SER A 40 5.52 4.63 5.98
N ALA A 41 6.12 5.58 5.26
CA ALA A 41 5.87 7.00 5.44
C ALA A 41 4.47 7.42 4.96
N LYS A 42 4.01 6.92 3.80
CA LYS A 42 2.64 7.15 3.32
C LYS A 42 1.58 6.65 4.30
N ILE A 43 1.79 5.46 4.88
CA ILE A 43 0.92 4.91 5.93
C ILE A 43 1.04 5.71 7.23
N ALA A 44 2.24 6.14 7.64
CA ALA A 44 2.39 7.03 8.80
C ALA A 44 1.61 8.34 8.63
N TYR A 45 1.65 8.96 7.44
CA TYR A 45 0.88 10.17 7.17
C TYR A 45 -0.62 9.96 7.42
N MET A 46 -1.22 8.91 6.84
CA MET A 46 -2.63 8.57 7.08
C MET A 46 -2.96 8.36 8.57
N VAL A 47 -2.08 7.67 9.29
CA VAL A 47 -2.24 7.40 10.72
C VAL A 47 -2.18 8.69 11.55
N LEU A 48 -1.25 9.60 11.23
CA LEU A 48 -1.16 10.91 11.89
C LEU A 48 -2.35 11.81 11.53
N GLN A 49 -2.83 11.79 10.29
CA GLN A 49 -4.01 12.55 9.87
C GLN A 49 -5.25 12.14 10.67
N SER A 50 -5.44 10.84 10.93
CA SER A 50 -6.51 10.35 11.81
C SER A 50 -6.39 10.75 13.28
N ARG A 51 -5.22 11.24 13.72
CA ARG A 51 -4.96 11.73 15.09
C ARG A 51 -5.19 13.23 15.28
N LEU A 52 -5.38 14.00 14.21
CA LEU A 52 -5.84 15.41 14.32
C LEU A 52 -7.17 15.50 15.08
N ASP A 53 -8.06 14.54 14.80
CA ASP A 53 -9.34 14.32 15.46
C ASP A 53 -9.23 14.10 16.98
N TYR A 54 -8.09 13.60 17.46
CA TYR A 54 -7.79 13.42 18.89
C TYR A 54 -7.16 14.68 19.49
N SER A 55 -6.26 15.33 18.74
CA SER A 55 -5.61 16.59 19.11
C SER A 55 -6.64 17.70 19.37
N LEU A 56 -7.59 17.89 18.45
CA LEU A 56 -8.70 18.83 18.58
C LEU A 56 -9.55 18.56 19.84
N LYS A 57 -9.86 17.29 20.14
CA LYS A 57 -10.63 16.89 21.34
C LYS A 57 -9.88 17.09 22.66
N ASN A 58 -8.55 17.24 22.61
CA ASN A 58 -7.72 17.56 23.77
C ASN A 58 -7.27 19.03 23.79
N ASN A 59 -7.78 19.87 22.87
CA ASN A 59 -7.37 21.26 22.66
C ASN A 59 -5.85 21.43 22.49
N TRP A 60 -5.22 20.51 21.75
CA TRP A 60 -3.80 20.60 21.37
C TRP A 60 -3.63 21.51 20.16
N ILE A 61 -3.74 22.81 20.42
CA ILE A 61 -3.69 23.90 19.46
C ILE A 61 -2.68 24.93 20.00
N ASP A 62 -1.78 25.44 19.16
CA ASP A 62 -0.77 26.42 19.56
C ASP A 62 -1.31 27.87 19.61
N GLU A 63 -0.45 28.81 20.03
CA GLU A 63 -0.79 30.24 20.12
C GLU A 63 -1.06 30.89 18.73
N SER A 64 -0.74 30.20 17.63
CA SER A 64 -0.98 30.60 16.23
C SER A 64 -2.14 29.83 15.57
N ASN A 65 -2.93 29.07 16.35
CA ASN A 65 -4.05 28.24 15.91
C ASN A 65 -3.68 27.02 15.02
N HIS A 66 -2.44 26.52 15.08
CA HIS A 66 -2.05 25.26 14.45
C HIS A 66 -2.34 24.07 15.37
N VAL A 67 -2.87 22.98 14.82
CA VAL A 67 -3.11 21.72 15.54
C VAL A 67 -1.81 20.92 15.64
N TYR A 68 -1.45 20.51 16.86
CA TYR A 68 -0.30 19.62 17.10
C TYR A 68 -0.74 18.34 17.83
N PHE A 69 0.08 17.28 17.73
CA PHE A 69 -0.10 16.06 18.49
C PHE A 69 1.09 15.80 19.42
N ILE A 70 0.77 15.56 20.70
CA ILE A 70 1.67 14.91 21.64
C ILE A 70 1.55 13.40 21.36
N PHE A 71 2.43 12.89 20.49
CA PHE A 71 2.42 11.48 20.08
C PHE A 71 3.82 10.91 20.19
N THR A 72 4.00 9.98 21.13
CA THR A 72 5.32 9.48 21.50
C THR A 72 5.86 8.52 20.44
N ASN A 73 7.19 8.43 20.36
CA ASN A 73 7.86 7.39 19.57
C ASN A 73 7.46 5.97 20.05
N GLN A 74 7.05 5.79 21.30
CA GLN A 74 6.57 4.51 21.84
C GLN A 74 5.19 4.13 21.29
N GLU A 75 4.22 5.05 21.29
CA GLU A 75 2.90 4.80 20.69
C GLU A 75 3.00 4.51 19.19
N LEU A 76 3.81 5.29 18.45
CA LEU A 76 4.08 5.05 17.03
C LEU A 76 4.66 3.65 16.79
N LYS A 77 5.64 3.21 17.60
CA LYS A 77 6.17 1.84 17.52
C LYS A 77 5.14 0.79 17.90
N SER A 78 4.32 1.01 18.92
CA SER A 78 3.32 0.04 19.40
C SER A 78 2.15 -0.12 18.45
N LEU A 79 1.78 0.94 17.72
CA LEU A 79 0.71 0.94 16.74
C LEU A 79 1.15 0.36 15.38
N MET A 80 2.40 0.61 14.99
CA MET A 80 2.93 0.20 13.68
C MET A 80 3.82 -1.05 13.72
N HIS A 81 4.12 -1.57 14.91
CA HIS A 81 5.07 -2.66 15.17
C HIS A 81 6.48 -2.43 14.56
N TRP A 82 7.01 -1.21 14.66
CA TRP A 82 8.29 -0.83 14.05
C TRP A 82 9.48 -0.87 15.02
N SER A 83 10.66 -1.17 14.47
CA SER A 83 11.94 -0.96 15.15
C SER A 83 12.24 0.54 15.33
N ASN A 84 13.20 0.87 16.20
CA ASN A 84 13.68 2.25 16.37
C ASN A 84 14.15 2.85 15.04
N ASP A 85 14.94 2.08 14.26
CA ASP A 85 15.51 2.53 13.00
C ASP A 85 14.47 2.70 11.90
N LYS A 86 13.44 1.84 11.85
CA LYS A 86 12.33 2.00 10.91
C LYS A 86 11.51 3.24 11.25
N LEU A 87 11.20 3.49 12.53
CA LEU A 87 10.53 4.72 12.94
C LEU A 87 11.37 5.96 12.62
N ARG A 88 12.68 5.94 12.91
CA ARG A 88 13.59 7.05 12.61
C ARG A 88 13.62 7.35 11.11
N LYS A 89 13.73 6.33 10.25
CA LYS A 89 13.67 6.47 8.79
C LYS A 89 12.34 7.09 8.36
N VAL A 90 11.21 6.50 8.76
CA VAL A 90 9.87 7.00 8.41
C VAL A 90 9.63 8.46 8.85
N LYS A 91 10.07 8.85 10.06
CA LYS A 91 9.99 10.25 10.50
C LYS A 91 10.89 11.15 9.64
N SER A 92 12.08 10.69 9.26
CA SER A 92 12.97 11.43 8.34
C SER A 92 12.37 11.58 6.95
N ASP A 93 11.74 10.54 6.39
CA ASP A 93 11.07 10.59 5.08
C ASP A 93 9.99 11.70 5.08
N LEU A 94 9.15 11.74 6.12
CA LEU A 94 8.10 12.75 6.26
C LEU A 94 8.63 14.16 6.52
N ILE A 95 9.70 14.31 7.30
CA ILE A 95 10.37 15.62 7.52
C ILE A 95 10.97 16.13 6.20
N ASN A 96 11.70 15.27 5.48
CA ASN A 96 12.36 15.61 4.21
C ASN A 96 11.35 15.98 3.10
N ALA A 97 10.13 15.42 3.13
CA ALA A 97 9.04 15.77 2.22
C ALA A 97 8.20 16.99 2.66
N ASN A 98 8.59 17.67 3.75
CA ASN A 98 7.84 18.76 4.40
C ASN A 98 6.41 18.37 4.82
N LEU A 99 6.20 17.10 5.22
CA LEU A 99 4.92 16.58 5.71
C LEU A 99 4.82 16.51 7.23
N LEU A 100 5.95 16.51 7.95
CA LEU A 100 5.99 16.43 9.41
C LEU A 100 7.01 17.43 9.95
N TYR A 101 6.58 18.29 10.87
CA TYR A 101 7.46 19.15 11.66
C TYR A 101 7.47 18.67 13.12
N GLN A 102 8.60 18.82 13.82
CA GLN A 102 8.75 18.48 15.23
C GLN A 102 9.40 19.63 15.99
N GLU A 103 8.67 20.18 16.94
CA GLU A 103 9.13 21.19 17.89
C GLU A 103 9.60 20.51 19.19
N VAL A 104 10.73 20.98 19.73
CA VAL A 104 11.27 20.52 21.02
C VAL A 104 11.03 21.61 22.05
N VAL A 105 9.97 21.45 22.85
CA VAL A 105 9.54 22.48 23.81
C VAL A 105 10.39 22.44 25.09
N GLY A 106 10.54 21.27 25.70
CA GLY A 106 11.35 21.10 26.91
C GLY A 106 10.73 21.80 28.14
N PHE A 107 11.57 22.38 29.00
CA PHE A 107 11.12 22.98 30.26
C PHE A 107 10.43 24.34 30.05
N ASN A 108 9.14 24.42 30.37
CA ASN A 108 8.38 25.67 30.37
C ASN A 108 8.49 26.36 31.76
N PRO A 109 9.18 27.51 31.87
CA PRO A 109 9.36 28.21 33.14
C PRO A 109 8.06 28.86 33.67
N LYS A 110 7.04 29.09 32.82
CA LYS A 110 5.73 29.63 33.25
C LYS A 110 4.91 28.58 34.01
N THR A 111 5.05 27.29 33.65
CA THR A 111 4.27 26.18 34.25
C THR A 111 5.10 25.32 35.21
N GLY A 112 6.42 25.54 35.27
CA GLY A 112 7.35 24.80 36.12
C GLY A 112 7.53 23.33 35.73
N LYS A 113 7.22 22.97 34.48
CA LYS A 113 7.13 21.57 34.03
C LYS A 113 7.82 21.38 32.68
N ASN A 114 8.29 20.15 32.44
CA ASN A 114 8.78 19.75 31.14
C ASN A 114 7.60 19.40 30.22
N GLU A 115 7.39 20.18 29.17
CA GLU A 115 6.41 19.90 28.13
C GLU A 115 6.95 18.89 27.11
N PRO A 116 6.10 17.97 26.62
CA PRO A 116 6.48 17.03 25.57
C PRO A 116 6.64 17.73 24.22
N ASN A 117 7.49 17.15 23.36
CA ASN A 117 7.67 17.62 21.99
C ASN A 117 6.34 17.63 21.23
N ARG A 118 6.09 18.71 20.48
CA ARG A 118 4.90 18.88 19.66
C ARG A 118 5.22 18.45 18.23
N LEU A 119 4.31 17.69 17.62
CA LEU A 119 4.41 17.25 16.23
C LEU A 119 3.28 17.90 15.43
N TYR A 120 3.61 18.48 14.29
CA TYR A 120 2.68 19.19 13.41
C TYR A 120 2.68 18.46 12.06
N LEU A 121 1.49 18.12 11.55
CA LEU A 121 1.32 17.49 10.24
C LEU A 121 1.03 18.58 9.20
N SER A 122 1.76 18.58 8.09
CA SER A 122 1.48 19.49 6.98
C SER A 122 0.30 19.00 6.15
N GLU A 123 -0.37 19.94 5.48
CA GLU A 123 -1.28 19.61 4.39
C GLU A 123 -0.52 19.02 3.20
N LEU A 124 -1.26 18.35 2.30
CA LEU A 124 -0.68 17.83 1.07
C LEU A 124 -0.72 18.91 -0.02
N ASP A 125 0.40 19.07 -0.68
CA ASP A 125 0.55 19.91 -1.86
C ASP A 125 -0.04 19.14 -3.05
N VAL A 126 -1.11 19.66 -3.63
CA VAL A 126 -1.94 18.99 -4.64
C VAL A 126 -1.94 19.85 -5.89
N SER A 127 -1.09 19.50 -6.87
CA SER A 127 -1.10 20.17 -8.16
C SER A 127 -2.22 19.64 -9.05
N ALA A 128 -2.68 20.45 -10.01
CA ALA A 128 -3.69 20.02 -10.98
C ALA A 128 -3.22 18.79 -11.79
N THR A 129 -1.91 18.66 -12.03
CA THR A 129 -1.29 17.51 -12.68
C THR A 129 -1.44 16.20 -11.88
N ASP A 130 -1.34 16.25 -10.55
CA ASP A 130 -1.46 15.05 -9.70
C ASP A 130 -2.89 14.51 -9.64
N VAL A 131 -3.89 15.38 -9.75
CA VAL A 131 -5.32 15.03 -9.66
C VAL A 131 -5.88 14.60 -11.02
N TYR A 132 -5.58 15.33 -12.09
CA TYR A 132 -6.27 15.16 -13.38
C TYR A 132 -5.53 14.28 -14.38
N LEU A 133 -4.19 14.19 -14.37
CA LEU A 133 -3.49 13.39 -15.38
C LEU A 133 -3.56 11.89 -15.10
N LYS A 134 -3.27 11.46 -13.87
CA LYS A 134 -3.15 10.01 -13.56
C LYS A 134 -4.46 9.23 -13.63
N ALA A 135 -5.60 9.91 -13.54
CA ALA A 135 -6.92 9.30 -13.74
C ALA A 135 -7.23 8.98 -15.22
N PHE A 136 -6.45 9.56 -16.16
CA PHE A 136 -6.72 9.52 -17.61
C PHE A 136 -5.49 9.18 -18.46
N GLU A 137 -4.40 8.66 -17.89
CA GLU A 137 -3.33 8.03 -18.67
C GLU A 137 -3.82 6.67 -19.21
N PRO A 138 -4.03 6.49 -20.53
CA PRO A 138 -4.14 5.15 -21.11
C PRO A 138 -2.79 4.44 -20.98
N ASN A 139 -2.80 3.14 -20.69
CA ASN A 139 -1.58 2.35 -20.59
C ASN A 139 -1.02 2.04 -21.98
N GLU A 140 -0.24 2.95 -22.58
CA GLU A 140 0.35 2.71 -23.92
C GLU A 140 1.34 1.53 -23.94
N ASP A 141 1.91 1.14 -22.79
CA ASP A 141 2.84 0.02 -22.65
C ASP A 141 2.21 -1.32 -22.21
N VAL A 142 0.88 -1.43 -22.05
CA VAL A 142 0.23 -2.75 -21.88
C VAL A 142 0.16 -3.45 -23.25
N LYS A 143 1.29 -4.05 -23.64
CA LYS A 143 1.37 -4.98 -24.76
C LYS A 143 0.54 -6.23 -24.45
N THR A 144 -0.72 -6.22 -24.87
CA THR A 144 -1.67 -7.31 -24.67
C THR A 144 -1.24 -8.56 -25.43
N HIS A 145 -0.42 -9.41 -24.81
CA HIS A 145 -0.08 -10.73 -25.34
C HIS A 145 -1.22 -11.76 -25.14
N THR A 146 -2.46 -11.30 -25.34
CA THR A 146 -3.70 -12.07 -25.26
C THR A 146 -3.80 -13.03 -26.45
N GLN A 147 -3.12 -14.16 -26.37
CA GLN A 147 -3.16 -15.23 -27.37
C GLN A 147 -4.46 -16.06 -27.29
N TYR A 148 -5.61 -15.37 -27.32
CA TYR A 148 -6.92 -16.00 -27.51
C TYR A 148 -7.11 -16.25 -29.01
N GLY A 149 -7.21 -17.52 -29.40
CA GLY A 149 -7.39 -17.91 -30.80
C GLY A 149 -8.76 -17.50 -31.34
N GLU A 150 -8.78 -16.96 -32.56
CA GLU A 150 -10.02 -16.60 -33.26
C GLU A 150 -10.91 -17.83 -33.50
N PRO A 151 -12.18 -17.84 -33.07
CA PRO A 151 -13.14 -18.83 -33.53
C PRO A 151 -13.54 -18.49 -34.97
N LYS A 152 -12.89 -19.13 -35.94
CA LYS A 152 -13.17 -18.92 -37.38
C LYS A 152 -14.53 -19.52 -37.77
N ILE A 153 -15.57 -18.69 -37.67
CA ILE A 153 -16.92 -19.00 -38.16
C ILE A 153 -16.88 -19.09 -39.70
N GLY A 154 -16.87 -20.31 -40.22
CA GLY A 154 -16.87 -20.56 -41.67
C GLY A 154 -18.22 -20.23 -42.31
N ARG A 155 -18.18 -19.50 -43.43
CA ARG A 155 -19.34 -19.31 -44.32
C ARG A 155 -19.19 -20.24 -45.53
N PRO A 156 -20.11 -21.19 -45.76
CA PRO A 156 -19.98 -22.13 -46.87
C PRO A 156 -20.39 -21.49 -48.21
N GLN A 157 -19.60 -21.74 -49.25
CA GLN A 157 -20.04 -21.71 -50.64
C GLN A 157 -19.38 -22.88 -51.37
N GLU A 158 -20.18 -23.68 -52.08
CA GLU A 158 -19.69 -24.76 -52.94
C GLU A 158 -19.42 -24.24 -54.36
N THR A 159 -18.33 -24.68 -54.97
CA THR A 159 -18.28 -25.09 -56.38
C THR A 159 -17.03 -25.94 -56.61
N VAL A 160 -16.96 -26.66 -57.74
CA VAL A 160 -16.30 -27.99 -57.78
C VAL A 160 -15.25 -28.09 -58.92
N GLN A 161 -14.31 -29.04 -58.77
CA GLN A 161 -13.30 -29.50 -59.76
C GLN A 161 -12.11 -28.51 -59.95
N THR A 162 -10.83 -28.90 -60.02
CA THR A 162 -10.12 -30.20 -59.87
C THR A 162 -8.68 -29.90 -59.35
N THR A 163 -7.61 -30.72 -59.31
CA THR A 163 -7.20 -31.99 -59.96
C THR A 163 -6.17 -32.75 -59.07
N GLU A 164 -5.45 -33.73 -59.66
CA GLU A 164 -4.28 -34.47 -59.15
C GLU A 164 -3.02 -33.56 -58.97
N ASN A 165 -1.87 -33.94 -58.37
CA ASN A 165 -1.27 -35.28 -58.20
C ASN A 165 -0.21 -35.37 -57.05
N SER A 166 0.07 -36.60 -56.58
CA SER A 166 1.30 -37.14 -55.97
C SER A 166 2.03 -36.42 -54.81
N GLY A 167 2.16 -37.11 -53.66
CA GLY A 167 3.17 -36.83 -52.62
C GLY A 167 3.09 -37.81 -51.43
N LYS A 168 4.15 -38.59 -51.14
CA LYS A 168 4.12 -39.65 -50.11
C LYS A 168 4.60 -39.17 -48.72
N PRO A 169 4.04 -39.70 -47.61
CA PRO A 169 4.41 -39.32 -46.25
C PRO A 169 5.68 -40.05 -45.73
N LYS A 170 6.26 -39.53 -44.64
CA LYS A 170 7.17 -40.28 -43.76
C LYS A 170 6.83 -40.06 -42.28
N ILE A 171 6.94 -41.13 -41.49
CA ILE A 171 6.59 -41.21 -40.07
C ILE A 171 7.89 -41.34 -39.25
N GLY A 172 7.95 -40.73 -38.06
CA GLY A 172 9.08 -40.85 -37.14
C GLY A 172 8.71 -40.57 -35.67
N ARG A 173 9.05 -41.51 -34.77
CA ARG A 173 8.81 -41.54 -33.30
C ARG A 173 9.59 -42.75 -32.72
N PRO A 174 9.79 -42.95 -31.39
CA PRO A 174 9.75 -42.01 -30.24
C PRO A 174 10.83 -42.27 -29.12
N ARG A 175 10.83 -41.46 -28.03
CA ARG A 175 11.47 -41.67 -26.68
C ARG A 175 13.02 -41.73 -26.63
N HIS A 176 13.76 -41.65 -25.50
CA HIS A 176 13.55 -41.57 -24.01
C HIS A 176 14.35 -40.35 -23.44
N LYS A 177 14.21 -39.76 -22.23
CA LYS A 177 13.51 -39.96 -20.92
C LYS A 177 14.19 -40.83 -19.83
N ASN A 178 14.82 -40.19 -18.82
CA ASN A 178 15.08 -40.54 -17.38
C ASN A 178 16.13 -39.56 -16.75
N SER A 179 16.49 -39.58 -15.44
CA SER A 179 15.76 -39.03 -14.27
C SER A 179 16.38 -39.42 -12.89
N SER A 180 16.81 -38.46 -12.05
CA SER A 180 17.03 -38.51 -10.58
C SER A 180 17.51 -37.10 -10.10
N GLU A 181 17.23 -36.52 -8.92
CA GLU A 181 16.48 -36.89 -7.69
C GLU A 181 17.17 -37.80 -6.66
N ALA A 182 17.73 -37.20 -5.58
CA ALA A 182 17.72 -37.68 -4.17
C ALA A 182 18.41 -36.70 -3.17
N GLU A 183 17.84 -36.61 -1.95
CA GLU A 183 18.22 -35.95 -0.66
C GLU A 183 17.37 -36.67 0.43
N PRO A 184 17.46 -36.48 1.78
CA PRO A 184 18.35 -35.65 2.63
C PRO A 184 18.90 -36.41 3.90
N LEU A 185 19.26 -35.67 4.98
CA LEU A 185 19.46 -36.09 6.41
C LEU A 185 20.83 -36.75 6.74
N GLU A 186 21.47 -36.67 7.92
CA GLU A 186 21.30 -36.00 9.25
C GLU A 186 22.64 -36.17 10.08
N ASN A 187 22.98 -35.61 11.28
CA ASN A 187 22.51 -34.55 12.21
C ASN A 187 23.66 -34.21 13.23
N SER A 188 23.38 -33.34 14.23
CA SER A 188 24.01 -33.23 15.58
C SER A 188 25.32 -32.46 15.79
N GLY A 189 25.36 -31.58 16.82
CA GLY A 189 26.60 -31.00 17.39
C GLY A 189 26.50 -29.63 18.09
N LYS A 190 26.39 -29.59 19.43
CA LYS A 190 26.59 -28.42 20.33
C LYS A 190 26.97 -28.91 21.75
N PRO A 191 27.41 -28.05 22.68
CA PRO A 191 28.59 -27.18 22.67
C PRO A 191 29.50 -27.50 23.89
N LYS A 192 30.54 -26.70 24.17
CA LYS A 192 31.22 -26.70 25.49
C LYS A 192 31.58 -25.28 25.96
N ILE A 193 31.60 -25.11 27.28
CA ILE A 193 32.03 -23.92 28.02
C ILE A 193 33.19 -24.36 28.93
N GLY A 194 34.17 -23.49 29.17
CA GLY A 194 35.27 -23.69 30.11
C GLY A 194 35.89 -22.35 30.53
N HIS A 195 36.36 -22.29 31.77
CA HIS A 195 37.14 -21.18 32.35
C HIS A 195 38.59 -21.18 31.78
N ASP A 196 39.35 -20.09 31.79
CA ASP A 196 39.76 -19.25 32.94
C ASP A 196 39.65 -17.73 32.73
#